data_AF-A0A529GEX1-F1
#
_entry.id   AF-A0A529GEX1-F1
#
_cell.length_a   1.000
_cell.length_b   1.000
_cell.length_c   1.000
_cell.angle_alpha   90.00
_cell.angle_beta   90.00
_cell.angle_gamma   90.00
#
_symmetry.space_group_name_H-M   'P 1'
#
loop_
_entity.id
_entity.type
_entity.pdbx_description
1 polymer ?
#
loop_
_entity_poly.entity_id
_entity_poly.type
_entity_poly.pdbx_seq_one_letter_code
_entity_poly.pdbx_strand_id
1 'polypeptide(L)'
;MTSEPLKLWIDGQCLQTHSRMRGIGRYVLDLLRSLSTHENDIELQVSLNAAMADSAMAARSLLADIVPAERIHVWHGKAEGGEADFGFTPWRKRSEIALVHHVNQLNPDLALSASPFEGALDPAVPYLGGPLATVRTAAIFYDAIPFRFPDKYMRDPRRQEYFNRRLSSYRDFDLAFTISDFSSGELRH
;
A
#
# COMPACT_ATOMS: atom_id res chain seq x y z
N MET A 1 5.72 31.94 -13.01
CA MET A 1 5.57 30.52 -13.35
C MET A 1 5.32 29.79 -12.05
N THR A 2 4.08 29.44 -11.76
CA THR A 2 3.77 28.48 -10.68
C THR A 2 4.28 27.12 -11.15
N SER A 3 5.13 26.47 -10.36
CA SER A 3 5.56 25.09 -10.63
C SER A 3 4.33 24.19 -10.72
N GLU A 4 4.35 23.17 -11.59
CA GLU A 4 3.32 22.14 -11.58
C GLU A 4 3.29 21.45 -10.20
N PRO A 5 2.10 21.12 -9.67
CA PRO A 5 1.98 20.42 -8.39
C PRO A 5 2.61 19.03 -8.49
N LEU A 6 3.16 18.55 -7.39
CA LEU A 6 3.71 17.21 -7.29
C LEU A 6 2.57 16.18 -7.39
N LYS A 7 2.65 15.25 -8.34
CA LYS A 7 1.70 14.14 -8.47
C LYS A 7 2.06 13.03 -7.50
N LEU A 8 1.24 12.88 -6.46
CA LEU A 8 1.40 11.86 -5.44
C LEU A 8 0.37 10.75 -5.64
N TRP A 9 0.84 9.57 -6.03
CA TRP A 9 0.03 8.37 -6.07
C TRP A 9 0.07 7.63 -4.75
N ILE A 10 -1.08 7.13 -4.29
CA ILE A 10 -1.24 6.40 -3.04
C ILE A 10 -1.88 5.04 -3.31
N ASP A 11 -1.29 3.98 -2.77
CA ASP A 11 -1.93 2.66 -2.71
C ASP A 11 -3.07 2.67 -1.68
N GLY A 12 -4.32 2.72 -2.16
CA GLY A 12 -5.51 2.80 -1.33
C GLY A 12 -6.01 1.46 -0.78
N GLN A 13 -5.32 0.34 -1.05
CA GLN A 13 -5.84 -0.99 -0.70
C GLN A 13 -6.06 -1.21 0.81
N CYS A 14 -5.33 -0.51 1.69
CA CYS A 14 -5.56 -0.56 3.13
C CYS A 14 -6.96 -0.05 3.55
N LEU A 15 -7.63 0.72 2.69
CA LEU A 15 -9.02 1.14 2.87
C LEU A 15 -10.04 0.07 2.41
N GLN A 16 -9.57 -0.97 1.73
CA GLN A 16 -10.39 -2.09 1.26
C GLN A 16 -10.31 -3.30 2.20
N THR A 17 -9.18 -3.50 2.90
CA THR A 17 -8.99 -4.61 3.83
C THR A 17 -9.59 -4.34 5.21
N HIS A 18 -9.36 -5.24 6.18
CA HIS A 18 -9.71 -5.02 7.57
C HIS A 18 -8.97 -3.80 8.19
N SER A 19 -7.85 -3.37 7.61
CA SER A 19 -7.09 -2.19 8.06
C SER A 19 -7.95 -0.91 8.09
N ARG A 20 -8.97 -0.82 7.23
CA ARG A 20 -9.90 0.33 7.16
C ARG A 20 -10.62 0.63 8.47
N MET A 21 -10.86 -0.40 9.29
CA MET A 21 -11.55 -0.28 10.59
C MET A 21 -10.57 -0.15 11.77
N ARG A 22 -9.26 0.00 11.51
CA ARG A 22 -8.20 -0.01 12.53
C ARG A 22 -7.31 1.24 12.44
N GLY A 23 -6.16 1.19 13.10
CA GLY A 23 -5.20 2.29 13.17
C GLY A 23 -4.67 2.72 11.80
N ILE A 24 -4.26 1.77 10.96
CA ILE A 24 -3.72 2.04 9.60
C ILE A 24 -4.75 2.78 8.74
N GLY A 25 -5.99 2.30 8.67
CA GLY A 25 -7.03 2.95 7.87
C GLY A 25 -7.33 4.37 8.32
N ARG A 26 -7.44 4.61 9.64
CA ARG A 26 -7.60 5.96 10.19
C ARG A 26 -6.40 6.86 9.85
N TYR A 27 -5.18 6.37 10.08
CA TYR A 27 -3.95 7.10 9.77
C TYR A 27 -3.90 7.53 8.30
N VAL A 28 -4.19 6.61 7.38
CA VAL A 28 -4.15 6.88 5.94
C VAL A 28 -5.25 7.85 5.51
N LEU A 29 -6.46 7.74 6.05
CA LEU A 29 -7.52 8.72 5.76
C LEU A 29 -7.16 10.12 6.27
N ASP A 30 -6.62 10.24 7.48
CA ASP A 30 -6.24 11.52 8.04
C ASP A 30 -5.04 12.14 7.29
N LEU A 31 -4.08 11.31 6.84
CA LEU A 31 -3.00 11.72 5.95
C LEU A 31 -3.55 12.26 4.63
N LEU A 32 -4.42 11.51 3.95
CA LEU A 32 -5.02 11.94 2.68
C LEU A 32 -5.81 13.24 2.83
N ARG A 33 -6.59 13.40 3.89
CA ARG A 33 -7.31 14.64 4.22
C ARG A 33 -6.36 15.82 4.41
N SER A 34 -5.26 15.63 5.12
CA SER A 34 -4.29 16.70 5.35
C SER A 34 -3.55 17.09 4.06
N LEU A 35 -3.27 16.11 3.19
CA LEU A 35 -2.63 16.38 1.91
C LEU A 35 -3.59 17.05 0.92
N SER A 36 -4.89 16.73 0.97
CA SER A 36 -5.89 17.31 0.06
C SER A 36 -6.12 18.81 0.30
N THR A 37 -5.75 19.35 1.47
CA THR A 37 -5.80 20.80 1.72
C THR A 37 -4.65 21.57 1.07
N HIS A 38 -3.70 20.89 0.41
CA HIS A 38 -2.53 21.48 -0.24
C HIS A 38 -2.58 21.29 -1.77
N GLU A 39 -3.76 21.43 -2.38
CA GLU A 39 -4.02 21.14 -3.80
C GLU A 39 -3.19 21.95 -4.80
N ASN A 40 -2.67 23.11 -4.39
CA ASN A 40 -1.76 23.92 -5.22
C ASN A 40 -0.35 23.33 -5.30
N ASP A 41 0.04 22.51 -4.33
CA ASP A 41 1.37 21.92 -4.21
C ASP A 41 1.37 20.42 -4.53
N ILE A 42 0.25 19.73 -4.27
CA ILE A 42 0.12 18.28 -4.38
C ILE A 42 -1.14 17.91 -5.17
N GLU A 43 -0.95 17.18 -6.25
CA GLU A 43 -2.01 16.46 -6.94
C GLU A 43 -2.11 15.03 -6.39
N LEU A 44 -3.14 14.77 -5.58
CA LEU A 44 -3.40 13.44 -5.03
C LEU A 44 -4.10 12.52 -6.03
N GLN A 45 -3.56 11.32 -6.18
CA GLN A 45 -4.18 10.22 -6.90
C GLN A 45 -4.20 8.97 -6.03
N VAL A 46 -5.29 8.21 -6.05
CA VAL A 46 -5.43 6.98 -5.26
C VAL A 46 -5.83 5.85 -6.20
N SER A 47 -5.23 4.67 -6.03
CA SER A 47 -5.70 3.47 -6.73
C SER A 47 -6.29 2.43 -5.78
N LEU A 48 -7.37 1.82 -6.23
CA LEU A 48 -8.07 0.73 -5.55
C LEU A 48 -8.00 -0.55 -6.41
N ASN A 49 -8.11 -1.71 -5.78
CA ASN A 49 -8.05 -3.01 -6.44
C ASN A 49 -9.46 -3.58 -6.68
N ALA A 50 -9.82 -3.82 -7.94
CA ALA A 50 -11.10 -4.39 -8.34
C ALA A 50 -11.33 -5.83 -7.86
N ALA A 51 -10.28 -6.55 -7.46
CA ALA A 51 -10.39 -7.90 -6.89
C ALA A 51 -11.24 -7.94 -5.60
N MET A 52 -11.47 -6.78 -4.97
CA MET A 52 -12.30 -6.62 -3.77
C MET A 52 -13.43 -5.62 -4.04
N ALA A 53 -14.30 -5.90 -5.03
CA ALA A 53 -15.29 -4.97 -5.58
C ALA A 53 -16.14 -4.22 -4.54
N ASP A 54 -16.82 -4.93 -3.63
CA ASP A 54 -17.65 -4.31 -2.59
C ASP A 54 -16.84 -3.38 -1.67
N SER A 55 -15.61 -3.81 -1.33
CA SER A 55 -14.71 -3.01 -0.50
C SER A 55 -14.09 -1.86 -1.28
N ALA A 56 -13.92 -1.97 -2.60
CA ALA A 56 -13.51 -0.87 -3.47
C ALA A 56 -14.60 0.20 -3.53
N MET A 57 -15.88 -0.18 -3.63
CA MET A 57 -17.01 0.75 -3.57
C MET A 57 -17.05 1.47 -2.21
N ALA A 58 -16.91 0.74 -1.11
CA ALA A 58 -16.85 1.34 0.22
C ALA A 58 -15.66 2.30 0.38
N ALA A 59 -14.47 1.92 -0.12
CA ALA A 59 -13.29 2.78 -0.10
C ALA A 59 -13.49 4.05 -0.96
N ARG A 60 -14.15 3.95 -2.13
CA ARG A 60 -14.52 5.12 -2.94
C ARG A 60 -15.41 6.09 -2.15
N SER A 61 -16.39 5.58 -1.41
CA SER A 61 -17.25 6.43 -0.56
C SER A 61 -16.45 7.13 0.55
N LEU A 62 -15.46 6.48 1.15
CA LEU A 62 -14.58 7.09 2.15
C LEU A 62 -13.69 8.21 1.58
N LEU A 63 -13.36 8.12 0.29
CA LEU A 63 -12.48 9.05 -0.42
C LEU A 63 -13.22 10.20 -1.10
N ALA A 64 -14.56 10.14 -1.19
CA ALA A 64 -15.36 11.04 -2.03
C ALA A 64 -15.15 12.55 -1.73
N ASP A 65 -14.96 12.89 -0.46
CA ASP A 65 -14.74 14.28 -0.02
C ASP A 65 -13.25 14.63 0.13
N ILE A 66 -12.34 13.74 -0.29
CA ILE A 66 -10.88 13.87 -0.09
C ILE A 66 -10.16 13.93 -1.43
N VAL A 67 -10.54 13.08 -2.39
CA VAL A 67 -9.89 12.97 -3.69
C VAL A 67 -10.96 13.07 -4.79
N PRO A 68 -10.79 13.94 -5.80
CA PRO A 68 -11.70 14.02 -6.94
C PRO A 68 -11.90 12.64 -7.60
N ALA A 69 -13.12 12.34 -8.03
CA ALA A 69 -13.50 11.01 -8.50
C ALA A 69 -12.65 10.53 -9.70
N GLU A 70 -12.26 11.46 -10.57
CA GLU A 70 -11.39 11.24 -11.74
C GLU A 70 -9.93 10.89 -11.39
N ARG A 71 -9.51 11.14 -10.14
CA ARG A 71 -8.18 10.79 -9.61
C ARG A 71 -8.22 9.56 -8.70
N ILE A 72 -9.40 8.94 -8.55
CA ILE A 72 -9.55 7.63 -7.90
C ILE A 72 -9.60 6.56 -8.99
N HIS A 73 -8.46 5.93 -9.21
CA HIS A 73 -8.25 4.91 -10.23
C HIS A 73 -8.56 3.51 -9.69
N VAL A 74 -8.81 2.57 -10.60
CA VAL A 74 -8.99 1.15 -10.26
C VAL A 74 -8.10 0.31 -11.15
N TRP A 75 -7.43 -0.67 -10.55
CA TRP A 75 -6.66 -1.68 -11.26
C TRP A 75 -7.19 -3.08 -10.91
N HIS A 76 -6.88 -4.08 -11.72
CA HIS A 76 -7.42 -5.43 -11.58
C HIS A 76 -6.35 -6.43 -11.15
N GLY A 77 -6.33 -6.76 -9.85
CA GLY A 77 -5.56 -7.88 -9.33
C GLY A 77 -6.24 -9.23 -9.57
N LYS A 78 -5.47 -10.31 -9.49
CA LYS A 78 -5.95 -11.69 -9.55
C LYS A 78 -5.31 -12.54 -8.45
N ALA A 79 -5.30 -12.08 -7.21
CA ALA A 79 -4.90 -12.92 -6.09
C ALA A 79 -6.01 -13.94 -5.78
N GLU A 80 -5.63 -15.17 -5.48
CA GLU A 80 -6.56 -16.26 -5.13
C GLU A 80 -7.09 -16.15 -3.68
N GLY A 81 -6.45 -15.30 -2.88
CA GLY A 81 -6.77 -15.04 -1.48
C GLY A 81 -5.58 -14.40 -0.77
N GLY A 82 -5.59 -14.45 0.56
CA GLY A 82 -4.49 -13.99 1.41
C GLY A 82 -3.19 -14.75 1.19
N GLU A 83 -2.07 -14.04 1.12
CA GLU A 83 -0.75 -14.66 0.94
C GLU A 83 -0.35 -15.57 2.10
N ALA A 84 -0.78 -15.26 3.33
CA ALA A 84 -0.50 -16.12 4.48
C ALA A 84 -1.21 -17.48 4.37
N ASP A 85 -2.35 -17.54 3.66
CA ASP A 85 -3.14 -18.76 3.52
C ASP A 85 -2.76 -19.54 2.24
N PHE A 86 -2.59 -18.84 1.11
CA PHE A 86 -2.35 -19.42 -0.21
C PHE A 86 -0.88 -19.44 -0.64
N GLY A 87 -0.01 -18.71 0.06
CA GLY A 87 1.39 -18.51 -0.30
C GLY A 87 1.60 -17.49 -1.43
N PHE A 88 2.86 -17.33 -1.86
CA PHE A 88 3.22 -16.44 -2.96
C PHE A 88 2.97 -17.09 -4.32
N THR A 89 1.70 -17.09 -4.75
CA THR A 89 1.29 -17.78 -5.98
C THR A 89 1.74 -17.05 -7.26
N PRO A 90 1.82 -17.75 -8.41
CA PRO A 90 2.12 -17.11 -9.69
C PRO A 90 1.15 -15.98 -10.06
N TRP A 91 -0.12 -16.08 -9.65
CA TRP A 91 -1.11 -15.03 -9.91
C TRP A 91 -0.92 -13.80 -9.03
N ARG A 92 -0.53 -13.98 -7.76
CA ARG A 92 -0.12 -12.86 -6.89
C ARG A 92 1.11 -12.17 -7.45
N LYS A 93 2.15 -12.91 -7.88
CA LYS A 93 3.33 -12.34 -8.54
C LYS A 93 2.98 -11.52 -9.79
N ARG A 94 2.09 -12.05 -10.65
CA ARG A 94 1.62 -11.31 -11.84
C ARG A 94 0.82 -10.07 -11.46
N SER A 95 0.06 -10.12 -10.38
CA SER A 95 -0.69 -8.96 -9.87
C SER A 95 0.23 -7.87 -9.33
N GLU A 96 1.33 -8.23 -8.65
CA GLU A 96 2.36 -7.27 -8.22
C GLU A 96 2.96 -6.54 -9.44
N ILE A 97 3.30 -7.27 -10.52
CA ILE A 97 3.78 -6.68 -11.78
C ILE A 97 2.72 -5.80 -12.44
N ALA A 98 1.46 -6.24 -12.48
CA ALA A 98 0.36 -5.49 -13.07
C ALA A 98 0.12 -4.16 -12.33
N LEU A 99 0.22 -4.16 -11.00
CA LEU A 99 0.12 -2.93 -10.21
C LEU A 99 1.29 -1.99 -10.49
N VAL A 100 2.52 -2.49 -10.59
CA VAL A 100 3.67 -1.65 -10.96
C VAL A 100 3.47 -1.02 -12.34
N HIS A 101 3.01 -1.81 -13.32
CA HIS A 101 2.68 -1.28 -14.65
C HIS A 101 1.58 -0.21 -14.58
N HIS A 102 0.50 -0.45 -13.84
CA HIS A 102 -0.57 0.53 -13.62
C HIS A 102 -0.04 1.85 -13.08
N VAL A 103 0.80 1.81 -12.04
CA VAL A 103 1.42 3.01 -11.46
C VAL A 103 2.32 3.73 -12.45
N ASN A 104 3.15 3.00 -13.18
CA ASN A 104 4.02 3.60 -14.21
C ASN A 104 3.21 4.29 -15.32
N GLN A 105 2.05 3.76 -15.71
CA GLN A 105 1.17 4.39 -16.70
C GLN A 105 0.49 5.67 -16.19
N LEU A 106 0.19 5.75 -14.89
CA LEU A 106 -0.28 6.99 -14.27
C LEU A 106 0.82 8.06 -14.18
N ASN A 107 2.09 7.64 -14.24
CA ASN A 107 3.28 8.50 -14.23
C ASN A 107 3.26 9.57 -13.10
N PRO A 108 3.06 9.18 -11.83
CA PRO A 108 3.19 10.10 -10.70
C PRO A 108 4.66 10.48 -10.48
N ASP A 109 4.90 11.58 -9.77
CA ASP A 109 6.25 11.97 -9.34
C ASP A 109 6.72 11.12 -8.15
N LEU A 110 5.78 10.72 -7.28
CA LEU A 110 6.01 9.82 -6.15
C LEU A 110 4.86 8.82 -6.00
N ALA A 111 5.20 7.53 -5.88
CA ALA A 111 4.27 6.45 -5.55
C ALA A 111 4.47 5.99 -4.10
N LEU A 112 3.46 6.17 -3.25
CA LEU A 112 3.49 5.81 -1.84
C LEU A 112 2.62 4.57 -1.55
N SER A 113 3.27 3.48 -1.15
CA SER A 113 2.60 2.31 -0.58
C SER A 113 2.24 2.59 0.88
N ALA A 114 0.94 2.82 1.13
CA ALA A 114 0.46 3.22 2.44
C ALA A 114 0.49 2.08 3.48
N SER A 115 0.52 0.82 3.03
CA SER A 115 0.64 -0.37 3.87
C SER A 115 1.13 -1.57 3.04
N PRO A 116 2.45 -1.79 2.92
CA PRO A 116 3.02 -2.94 2.20
C PRO A 116 2.65 -4.32 2.76
N PHE A 117 2.07 -4.37 3.96
CA PHE A 117 1.63 -5.60 4.63
C PHE A 117 0.16 -5.96 4.36
N GLU A 118 -0.59 -5.21 3.55
CA GLU A 118 -1.93 -5.67 3.15
C GLU A 118 -1.89 -7.01 2.40
N GLY A 119 -3.01 -7.73 2.35
CA GLY A 119 -3.11 -8.96 1.58
C GLY A 119 -2.64 -10.23 2.30
N ALA A 120 -2.49 -10.18 3.63
CA ALA A 120 -2.16 -11.37 4.43
C ALA A 120 -3.29 -12.40 4.38
N LEU A 121 -4.52 -11.96 4.62
CA LEU A 121 -5.73 -12.80 4.76
C LEU A 121 -6.80 -12.46 3.71
N ASP A 122 -6.49 -11.54 2.80
CA ASP A 122 -7.41 -11.02 1.81
C ASP A 122 -6.72 -10.91 0.42
N PRO A 123 -7.49 -10.72 -0.67
CA PRO A 123 -6.95 -10.66 -2.01
C PRO A 123 -6.16 -9.37 -2.34
N ALA A 124 -5.93 -8.45 -1.40
CA ALA A 124 -5.11 -7.28 -1.67
C ALA A 124 -3.68 -7.68 -2.07
N VAL A 125 -3.10 -6.88 -2.96
CA VAL A 125 -1.74 -7.04 -3.44
C VAL A 125 -1.13 -5.65 -3.39
N PRO A 126 -0.54 -5.25 -2.26
CA PRO A 126 -0.05 -3.89 -2.09
C PRO A 126 1.16 -3.65 -2.98
N TYR A 127 1.37 -2.39 -3.33
CA TYR A 127 2.54 -1.93 -4.08
C TYR A 127 3.80 -2.18 -3.26
N LEU A 128 4.79 -2.83 -3.86
CA LEU A 128 6.05 -3.21 -3.21
C LEU A 128 7.29 -2.50 -3.79
N GLY A 129 7.10 -1.51 -4.67
CA GLY A 129 8.21 -0.86 -5.35
C GLY A 129 8.98 -1.82 -6.27
N GLY A 130 10.30 -1.71 -6.27
CA GLY A 130 11.20 -2.63 -6.97
C GLY A 130 11.64 -2.17 -8.37
N PRO A 131 12.48 -2.99 -9.03
CA PRO A 131 13.28 -2.58 -10.19
C PRO A 131 12.47 -2.30 -11.46
N LEU A 132 11.18 -2.64 -11.47
CA LEU A 132 10.26 -2.33 -12.57
C LEU A 132 9.58 -0.97 -12.41
N ALA A 133 9.68 -0.33 -11.25
CA ALA A 133 9.14 1.00 -11.02
C ALA A 133 9.95 2.03 -11.83
N THR A 134 9.26 2.92 -12.54
CA THR A 134 9.89 4.02 -13.31
C THR A 134 9.72 5.37 -12.63
N VAL A 135 9.12 5.38 -11.45
CA VAL A 135 8.80 6.56 -10.65
C VAL A 135 9.47 6.44 -9.29
N ARG A 136 9.62 7.56 -8.57
CA ARG A 136 10.12 7.51 -7.19
C ARG A 136 9.12 6.75 -6.32
N THR A 137 9.61 5.92 -5.42
CA THR A 137 8.79 5.05 -4.58
C THR A 137 9.01 5.33 -3.10
N ALA A 138 7.93 5.25 -2.33
CA ALA A 138 7.96 5.34 -0.88
C ALA A 138 7.03 4.31 -0.24
N ALA A 139 7.31 3.94 1.01
CA ALA A 139 6.45 3.10 1.83
C ALA A 139 6.26 3.70 3.23
N ILE A 140 5.14 3.36 3.88
CA ILE A 140 4.94 3.61 5.31
C ILE A 140 5.11 2.31 6.09
N PHE A 141 6.07 2.31 7.01
CA PHE A 141 6.29 1.22 7.97
C PHE A 141 5.73 1.61 9.34
N TYR A 142 4.79 0.81 9.84
CA TYR A 142 4.14 1.04 11.13
C TYR A 142 4.89 0.35 12.26
N ASP A 143 5.00 -0.97 12.20
CA ASP A 143 5.70 -1.80 13.18
C ASP A 143 6.07 -3.17 12.59
N ALA A 144 6.96 -3.88 13.27
CA ALA A 144 7.18 -5.30 13.07
C ALA A 144 6.95 -6.10 14.36
N ILE A 145 5.82 -5.86 15.04
CA ILE A 145 5.43 -6.60 16.26
C ILE A 145 5.57 -8.13 16.11
N PRO A 146 5.26 -8.76 14.94
CA PRO A 146 5.46 -10.19 14.75
C PRO A 146 6.89 -10.70 15.01
N PHE A 147 7.95 -9.90 14.75
CA PHE A 147 9.33 -10.28 15.09
C PHE A 147 9.60 -10.30 16.59
N ARG A 148 8.89 -9.47 17.35
CA ARG A 148 9.05 -9.39 18.81
C ARG A 148 8.37 -10.55 19.54
N PHE A 149 7.33 -11.11 18.96
CA PHE A 149 6.56 -12.22 19.54
C PHE A 149 6.33 -13.33 18.50
N PRO A 150 7.41 -13.97 18.00
CA PRO A 150 7.30 -14.98 16.94
C PRO A 150 6.43 -16.17 17.39
N ASP A 151 6.52 -16.56 18.65
CA ASP A 151 5.68 -17.62 19.24
C ASP A 151 4.19 -17.31 19.20
N LYS A 152 3.78 -16.05 19.00
CA LYS A 152 2.37 -15.64 18.91
C LYS A 152 1.93 -15.43 17.48
N TYR A 153 2.76 -14.83 16.63
CA TYR A 153 2.37 -14.37 15.30
C TYR A 153 2.91 -15.23 14.16
N MET A 154 3.95 -16.02 14.42
CA MET A 154 4.75 -16.73 13.43
C MET A 154 4.74 -18.25 13.65
N ARG A 155 3.68 -18.84 14.24
CA ARG A 155 3.64 -20.30 14.45
C ARG A 155 3.55 -21.12 13.16
N ASP A 156 2.96 -20.54 12.13
CA ASP A 156 2.76 -21.18 10.83
C ASP A 156 3.89 -20.77 9.87
N PRO A 157 4.62 -21.74 9.26
CA PRO A 157 5.67 -21.46 8.29
C PRO A 157 5.24 -20.52 7.15
N ARG A 158 3.99 -20.62 6.66
CA ARG A 158 3.51 -19.74 5.58
C ARG A 158 3.41 -18.29 6.03
N ARG A 159 2.96 -18.06 7.27
CA ARG A 159 2.92 -16.72 7.87
C ARG A 159 4.31 -16.14 8.05
N GLN A 160 5.28 -16.97 8.45
CA GLN A 160 6.69 -16.57 8.51
C GLN A 160 7.21 -16.16 7.13
N GLU A 161 7.01 -17.00 6.12
CA GLU A 161 7.46 -16.74 4.75
C GLU A 161 6.86 -15.45 4.18
N TYR A 162 5.54 -15.28 4.29
CA TYR A 162 4.84 -14.07 3.90
C TYR A 162 5.42 -12.84 4.61
N PHE A 163 5.53 -12.90 5.94
CA PHE A 163 5.96 -11.74 6.74
C PHE A 163 7.40 -11.35 6.40
N ASN A 164 8.31 -12.32 6.35
CA ASN A 164 9.71 -12.09 5.99
C ASN A 164 9.84 -11.52 4.59
N ARG A 165 9.05 -12.01 3.63
CA ARG A 165 9.02 -11.47 2.26
C ARG A 165 8.56 -10.02 2.25
N ARG A 166 7.44 -9.71 2.92
CA ARG A 166 6.90 -8.33 3.01
C ARG A 166 7.84 -7.38 3.75
N LEU A 167 8.55 -7.83 4.78
CA LEU A 167 9.58 -7.00 5.39
C LEU A 167 10.74 -6.77 4.41
N SER A 168 11.22 -7.82 3.74
CA SER A 168 12.37 -7.71 2.83
C SER A 168 12.10 -6.76 1.65
N SER A 169 10.84 -6.64 1.20
CA SER A 169 10.47 -5.71 0.12
C SER A 169 10.61 -4.23 0.50
N TYR A 170 10.78 -3.87 1.79
CA TYR A 170 11.06 -2.46 2.12
C TYR A 170 12.38 -1.96 1.54
N ARG A 171 13.32 -2.87 1.25
CA ARG A 171 14.61 -2.54 0.62
C ARG A 171 14.46 -2.13 -0.85
N ASP A 172 13.31 -2.40 -1.45
CA ASP A 172 13.00 -2.12 -2.85
C ASP A 172 12.36 -0.73 -3.05
N PHE A 173 12.13 0.02 -1.97
CA PHE A 173 11.63 1.40 -2.02
C PHE A 173 12.77 2.42 -1.92
N ASP A 174 12.64 3.56 -2.60
CA ASP A 174 13.61 4.66 -2.50
C ASP A 174 13.55 5.36 -1.13
N LEU A 175 12.38 5.35 -0.48
CA LEU A 175 12.12 5.97 0.82
C LEU A 175 11.23 5.07 1.68
N ALA A 176 11.48 5.02 2.98
CA ALA A 176 10.59 4.38 3.94
C ALA A 176 10.32 5.35 5.10
N PHE A 177 9.06 5.74 5.27
CA PHE A 177 8.60 6.54 6.38
C PHE A 177 8.26 5.62 7.56
N THR A 178 8.68 6.01 8.76
CA THR A 178 8.36 5.29 9.99
C THR A 178 7.57 6.19 10.93
N ILE A 179 6.57 5.63 11.62
CA ILE A 179 5.68 6.41 12.50
C ILE A 179 6.32 6.80 13.84
N SER A 180 7.53 6.33 14.13
CA SER A 180 8.29 6.64 15.35
C SER A 180 9.76 6.27 15.18
N ASP A 181 10.62 6.77 16.08
CA ASP A 181 12.01 6.31 16.17
C ASP A 181 12.11 4.81 16.50
N PHE A 182 11.14 4.30 17.28
CA PHE A 182 11.07 2.89 17.64
C PHE A 182 10.89 2.01 16.40
N SER A 183 9.90 2.31 15.56
CA SER A 183 9.69 1.57 14.31
C SER A 183 10.78 1.84 13.26
N SER A 184 11.46 2.99 13.32
CA SER A 184 12.69 3.23 12.54
C SER A 184 13.82 2.26 12.93
N GLY A 185 13.98 2.00 14.23
CA GLY A 185 14.91 0.99 14.73
C GLY A 185 14.55 -0.41 14.25
N GLU A 186 13.27 -0.79 14.31
CA GLU A 186 12.80 -2.09 13.82
C GLU A 186 13.07 -2.31 12.33
N LEU A 187 12.87 -1.30 11.48
CA LEU A 187 13.05 -1.44 10.03
C LEU A 187 14.53 -1.55 9.59
N ARG A 188 15.45 -0.98 10.38
CA ARG A 188 16.89 -0.98 10.06
C ARG A 188 17.60 -2.28 10.45
N HIS A 189 16.95 -3.12 11.25
CA HIS A 189 17.47 -4.40 11.75
C HIS A 189 16.92 -5.57 10.94
#